data_AF-A0AAD8ZY82-F1
#
_entry.id   AF-A0AAD8ZY82-F1
#
_cell.length_a   1.000
_cell.length_b   1.000
_cell.length_c   1.000
_cell.angle_alpha   90.00
_cell.angle_beta   90.00
_cell.angle_gamma   90.00
#
_symmetry.space_group_name_H-M   'P 1'
#
loop_
_entity.id
_entity.type
_entity.pdbx_description
1 polymer ?
#
loop_
_entity_poly.entity_id
_entity_poly.type
_entity_poly.pdbx_seq_one_letter_code
_entity_poly.pdbx_strand_id
1 'polypeptide(L)'
;MALTKHVTPRTYSAVTYADLARTIDGSDGSTEEQRKASLLGSCGSNGGQLAVIVDPEDPSYKTPEYIAADMKPADIIVKLVRDPSAG
;
A
#
# COMPACT_ATOMS: atom_id res chain seq x y z
N MET A 1 -14.78 0.10 -0.22
CA MET A 1 -14.01 -1.14 -0.53
C MET A 1 -12.58 -0.74 -0.90
N ALA A 2 -11.55 -1.42 -0.39
CA ALA A 2 -10.16 -1.22 -0.82
C ALA A 2 -9.74 -2.32 -1.82
N LEU A 3 -9.13 -1.92 -2.94
CA LEU A 3 -8.65 -2.82 -3.99
C LEU A 3 -7.15 -2.60 -4.18
N THR A 4 -6.38 -3.68 -4.17
CA THR A 4 -4.95 -3.64 -4.49
C THR A 4 -4.74 -4.06 -5.95
N LYS A 5 -3.98 -3.27 -6.71
CA LYS A 5 -3.72 -3.52 -8.12
C LYS A 5 -2.22 -3.45 -8.42
N HIS A 6 -1.72 -4.48 -9.09
CA HIS A 6 -0.43 -4.46 -9.77
C HIS A 6 -0.55 -3.69 -11.09
N VAL A 7 0.30 -2.68 -11.31
CA VAL A 7 0.18 -1.76 -12.46
C VAL A 7 1.20 -1.99 -13.56
N THR A 8 2.30 -2.71 -13.29
CA THR A 8 3.38 -2.95 -14.25
C THR A 8 3.58 -4.45 -14.48
N PRO A 9 3.04 -5.06 -15.55
CA PRO A 9 3.04 -6.51 -15.74
C PRO A 9 4.42 -7.15 -15.91
N ARG A 10 5.49 -6.35 -16.04
CA ARG A 10 6.88 -6.81 -16.19
C ARG A 10 7.67 -6.80 -14.89
N THR A 11 7.12 -6.24 -13.81
CA THR A 11 7.78 -6.22 -12.50
C THR A 11 7.24 -7.38 -11.67
N TYR A 12 8.12 -8.14 -11.01
CA TYR A 12 7.66 -9.11 -10.04
C TYR A 12 7.48 -8.42 -8.69
N SER A 13 6.25 -8.00 -8.41
CA SER A 13 5.98 -7.08 -7.31
C SER A 13 5.51 -7.84 -6.07
N ALA A 14 6.10 -7.54 -4.92
CA ALA A 14 5.68 -8.07 -3.63
C ALA A 14 5.91 -7.03 -2.54
N VAL A 15 4.93 -6.88 -1.64
CA VAL A 15 4.97 -5.98 -0.49
C VAL A 15 4.43 -6.69 0.73
N THR A 16 4.74 -6.18 1.92
CA THR A 16 4.23 -6.78 3.15
C THR A 16 2.79 -6.34 3.44
N TYR A 17 2.10 -7.09 4.28
CA TYR A 17 0.81 -6.63 4.84
C TYR A 17 0.96 -5.38 5.70
N ALA A 18 2.12 -5.16 6.32
CA ALA A 18 2.41 -3.95 7.08
C ALA A 18 2.47 -2.71 6.16
N ASP A 19 3.05 -2.85 4.96
CA ASP A 19 3.04 -1.78 3.95
C ASP A 19 1.63 -1.46 3.47
N LEU A 20 0.81 -2.49 3.28
CA LEU A 20 -0.61 -2.30 2.93
C LEU A 20 -1.37 -1.59 4.05
N ALA A 21 -1.19 -1.97 5.31
CA ALA A 21 -1.79 -1.29 6.46
C ALA A 21 -1.35 0.18 6.53
N ARG A 22 -0.03 0.44 6.47
CA ARG A 22 0.53 1.79 6.44
C ARG A 22 -0.06 2.65 5.32
N THR A 23 -0.28 2.04 4.16
CA THR A 23 -0.91 2.72 3.01
C THR A 23 -2.37 3.05 3.28
N ILE A 24 -3.12 2.14 3.90
CA ILE A 24 -4.57 2.28 4.09
C ILE A 24 -4.89 3.28 5.20
N ASP A 25 -4.37 3.07 6.40
CA ASP A 25 -4.75 3.83 7.61
C ASP A 25 -3.56 4.47 8.35
N GLY A 26 -2.33 4.21 7.88
CA GLY A 26 -1.11 4.67 8.52
C GLY A 26 -0.45 3.63 9.42
N SER A 27 -1.10 2.50 9.72
CA SER A 27 -0.73 1.45 10.68
C SER A 27 -0.77 1.86 12.16
N ASP A 28 -0.74 0.88 13.06
CA ASP A 28 -0.63 1.13 14.50
C ASP A 28 0.69 1.85 14.84
N GLY A 29 0.64 2.78 15.79
CA GLY A 29 1.81 3.57 16.21
C GLY A 29 2.22 4.72 15.28
N SER A 30 1.47 4.97 14.21
CA SER A 30 1.74 6.07 13.27
C SER A 30 1.56 7.46 13.86
N THR A 31 2.39 8.40 13.40
CA THR A 31 2.22 9.83 13.69
C THR A 31 0.97 10.39 13.02
N GLU A 32 0.52 11.56 13.46
CA GLU A 32 -0.65 12.21 12.87
C GLU A 32 -0.44 12.51 11.38
N GLU A 33 0.78 12.89 11.00
CA GLU A 33 1.18 13.16 9.61
C GLU A 33 1.11 11.89 8.76
N GLN A 34 1.58 10.76 9.29
CA GLN A 34 1.52 9.47 8.58
C GLN A 34 0.06 9.02 8.37
N ARG A 35 -0.79 9.20 9.38
CA ARG A 35 -2.23 8.92 9.24
C ARG A 35 -2.89 9.82 8.22
N LYS A 36 -2.57 11.12 8.19
CA LYS A 36 -3.08 12.06 7.18
C LYS A 36 -2.61 11.72 5.77
N ALA A 37 -1.39 11.20 5.63
CA ALA A 37 -0.84 10.77 4.35
C ALA A 37 -1.41 9.43 3.86
N SER A 38 -1.98 8.60 4.76
CA SER A 38 -2.64 7.36 4.39
C SER A 38 -3.83 7.57 3.46
N LEU A 39 -4.30 6.50 2.82
CA LEU A 39 -5.43 6.53 1.91
C LEU A 39 -6.72 6.98 2.59
N LEU A 40 -6.99 6.49 3.81
CA LEU A 40 -8.17 6.90 4.58
C LEU A 40 -8.04 8.35 5.08
N GLY A 41 -6.84 8.81 5.43
CA GLY A 41 -6.61 10.19 5.88
C GLY A 41 -6.68 11.22 4.76
N SER A 42 -6.14 10.90 3.58
CA SER A 42 -6.02 11.83 2.45
C SER A 42 -7.24 11.85 1.53
N CYS A 43 -7.86 10.69 1.30
CA CYS A 43 -8.98 10.55 0.37
C CYS A 43 -10.32 10.40 1.10
N GLY A 44 -10.33 9.90 2.33
CA GLY A 44 -11.51 9.77 3.17
C GLY A 44 -12.64 8.97 2.50
N SER A 45 -13.88 9.42 2.65
CA SER A 45 -15.08 8.77 2.11
C SER A 45 -15.29 8.97 0.60
N ASN A 46 -14.55 9.89 -0.03
CA ASN A 46 -14.72 10.23 -1.45
C ASN A 46 -14.11 9.18 -2.39
N GLY A 47 -13.33 8.25 -1.84
CA GLY A 47 -12.52 7.33 -2.62
C GLY A 47 -11.25 8.00 -3.16
N GLY A 48 -10.32 7.19 -3.66
CA GLY A 48 -9.03 7.66 -4.13
C GLY A 48 -8.06 6.51 -4.35
N GLN A 49 -6.81 6.82 -4.65
CA GLN A 49 -5.77 5.82 -4.82
C GLN A 49 -4.43 6.33 -4.34
N LEU A 50 -3.61 5.42 -3.83
CA LEU A 50 -2.27 5.71 -3.36
C LEU A 50 -1.34 4.56 -3.75
N ALA A 51 -0.12 4.90 -4.18
CA ALA A 51 0.94 3.90 -4.28
C ALA A 51 1.22 3.31 -2.90
N VAL A 52 1.58 2.02 -2.83
CA VAL A 52 1.91 1.40 -1.55
C VAL A 52 3.06 2.15 -0.88
N ILE A 53 2.85 2.55 0.39
CA ILE A 53 3.86 3.16 1.25
C ILE A 53 4.72 2.05 1.84
N VAL A 54 5.86 1.81 1.19
CA VAL A 54 6.82 0.77 1.54
C VAL A 54 7.76 1.23 2.64
N ASP A 55 8.07 0.34 3.57
CA ASP A 55 9.24 0.44 4.44
C ASP A 55 10.43 -0.32 3.81
N PRO A 56 11.39 0.38 3.18
CA PRO A 56 12.50 -0.27 2.49
C PRO A 56 13.44 -1.02 3.45
N GLU A 57 13.36 -0.76 4.75
CA GLU A 57 14.20 -1.43 5.75
C GLU A 57 13.61 -2.76 6.25
N ASP A 58 12.38 -3.10 5.85
CA ASP A 58 11.74 -4.34 6.24
C ASP A 58 12.60 -5.55 5.82
N PRO A 59 12.94 -6.45 6.78
CA PRO A 59 13.85 -7.57 6.52
C PRO A 59 13.28 -8.58 5.51
N SER A 60 11.97 -8.60 5.28
CA SER A 60 11.34 -9.48 4.27
C SER A 60 11.89 -9.23 2.87
N TYR A 61 12.27 -7.98 2.55
CA TYR A 61 12.89 -7.59 1.29
C TYR A 61 14.36 -8.02 1.14
N LYS A 62 14.97 -8.48 2.23
CA LYS A 62 16.35 -8.95 2.28
C LYS A 62 16.43 -10.48 2.35
N THR A 63 15.30 -11.18 2.27
CA THR A 63 15.26 -12.65 2.30
C THR A 63 15.86 -13.25 1.02
N PRO A 64 16.53 -14.41 1.10
CA PRO A 64 17.08 -15.09 -0.07
C PRO A 64 16.03 -15.36 -1.15
N GLU A 65 14.81 -15.74 -0.76
CA GLU A 65 13.71 -16.04 -1.68
C GLU A 65 13.26 -14.81 -2.45
N TYR A 66 13.14 -13.66 -1.77
CA TYR A 66 12.75 -12.39 -2.36
C TYR A 66 13.80 -11.90 -3.38
N ILE A 67 15.07 -11.98 -3.00
CA ILE A 67 16.20 -11.59 -3.85
C ILE A 67 16.34 -12.54 -5.05
N ALA A 68 16.28 -13.85 -4.82
CA ALA A 68 16.41 -14.87 -5.87
C ALA A 68 15.31 -14.76 -6.93
N ALA A 69 14.13 -14.27 -6.53
CA ALA A 69 13.02 -14.03 -7.42
C ALA A 69 13.06 -12.67 -8.16
N ASP A 70 14.07 -11.81 -7.90
CA ASP A 70 14.13 -10.43 -8.41
C ASP A 70 12.85 -9.62 -8.09
N MET A 71 12.29 -9.85 -6.90
CA MET A 71 11.08 -9.15 -6.47
C MET A 71 11.36 -7.67 -6.15
N LYS A 72 10.36 -6.82 -6.37
CA LYS A 72 10.43 -5.38 -6.08
C LYS A 72 9.24 -4.91 -5.25
N PRO A 73 9.46 -4.05 -4.25
CA PRO A 73 8.37 -3.50 -3.46
C PRO A 73 7.84 -2.27 -4.19
N ALA A 74 7.31 -2.47 -5.39
CA ALA A 74 6.97 -1.42 -6.33
C ALA A 74 5.74 -1.78 -7.14
N ASP A 75 5.26 -0.84 -7.96
CA ASP A 75 4.21 -1.08 -8.95
C ASP A 75 2.87 -1.63 -8.40
N ILE A 76 2.60 -1.42 -7.11
CA ILE A 76 1.34 -1.75 -6.47
C ILE A 76 0.65 -0.47 -6.00
N ILE A 77 -0.63 -0.34 -6.33
CA ILE A 77 -1.52 0.77 -5.92
C ILE A 77 -2.67 0.19 -5.10
N VAL A 78 -3.04 0.88 -4.02
CA VAL A 78 -4.27 0.63 -3.26
C VAL A 78 -5.30 1.69 -3.65
N LYS A 79 -6.48 1.25 -4.07
CA LYS A 79 -7.61 2.10 -4.45
C LYS A 79 -8.74 1.94 -3.47
N LEU A 80 -9.16 3.05 -2.87
CA LEU A 80 -10.40 3.15 -2.13
C LEU A 80 -11.53 3.49 -3.10
N VAL A 81 -12.44 2.55 -3.28
CA VAL A 81 -13.64 2.75 -4.11
C VAL A 81 -14.75 3.26 -3.19
N ARG A 82 -15.25 4.46 -3.51
CA ARG A 82 -16.47 5.01 -2.91
C ARG A 82 -17.62 4.05 -3.16
N ASP A 83 -18.39 3.78 -2.12
CA ASP A 83 -19.66 3.09 -2.28
C ASP A 83 -20.68 4.08 -2.87
N PRO A 84 -21.19 3.85 -4.09
CA PRO A 84 -22.18 4.74 -4.71
C PRO A 84 -23.52 4.78 -3.96
N SER A 85 -23.78 3.84 -3.04
CA SER A 85 -24.99 3.81 -2.21
C SER A 85 -24.88 4.60 -0.90
N ALA A 86 -23.66 4.98 -0.48
CA ALA A 86 -23.39 5.69 0.77
C ALA A 86 -23.51 7.22 0.62
N GLY A 87 -24.62 7.67 0.03
CA GLY A 87 -24.93 9.07 -0.30
C GLY A 87 -24.65 10.08 0.80
#